data_AF-A0A9P6P1P2-F1
#
_entry.id   AF-A0A9P6P1P2-F1
#
_cell.length_a   1.000
_cell.length_b   1.000
_cell.length_c   1.000
_cell.angle_alpha   90.00
_cell.angle_beta   90.00
_cell.angle_gamma   90.00
#
_symmetry.space_group_name_H-M   'P 1'
#
loop_
_entity.id
_entity.type
_entity.pdbx_description
1 polymer ?
#
loop_
_entity_poly.entity_id
_entity_poly.type
_entity_poly.pdbx_seq_one_letter_code
_entity_poly.pdbx_strand_id
1 'polypeptide(L)'
;MLVNFEGYSKRKAAIEVGINPRTACDYYNRYIADEKGQTMGKKIETRGRKPTLKQVHTNHLVDYVEKNPAAILENIKDDLCAAFEGLTIGKTALHNHLKEKCGLTLKKLEKQPEGYWI
;
A
#
# COMPACT_ATOMS: atom_id res chain seq x y z
N MET A 1 -30.83 5.96 -0.69
CA MET A 1 -32.01 5.93 -1.57
C MET A 1 -31.87 7.12 -2.52
N LEU A 2 -31.43 6.91 -3.77
CA LEU A 2 -31.42 7.98 -4.76
C LEU A 2 -32.87 8.17 -5.19
N VAL A 3 -33.48 9.27 -4.76
CA VAL A 3 -34.83 9.63 -5.19
C VAL A 3 -34.72 10.01 -6.66
N ASN A 4 -35.16 9.11 -7.55
CA ASN A 4 -35.38 9.46 -8.94
C ASN A 4 -36.57 10.42 -8.98
N PHE A 5 -36.28 11.71 -9.05
CA PHE A 5 -37.26 12.72 -9.37
C PHE A 5 -37.54 12.64 -10.88
N GLU A 6 -38.37 11.67 -11.29
CA GLU A 6 -38.85 11.59 -12.66
C GLU A 6 -39.49 12.94 -13.04
N GLY A 7 -38.88 13.63 -14.01
CA GLY A 7 -39.34 14.93 -14.51
C GLY A 7 -38.63 16.19 -13.99
N TYR A 8 -37.68 16.09 -13.06
CA TYR A 8 -36.91 17.25 -12.60
C TYR A 8 -35.57 17.38 -13.32
N SER A 9 -35.20 18.61 -13.70
CA SER A 9 -33.83 18.90 -14.14
C SER A 9 -32.86 18.60 -12.99
N LYS A 10 -31.71 17.98 -13.31
CA LYS A 10 -30.67 17.57 -12.34
C LYS A 10 -30.33 18.66 -11.31
N ARG A 11 -30.32 19.92 -11.77
CA ARG A 11 -30.04 21.11 -10.96
C ARG A 11 -31.16 21.39 -9.95
N LYS A 12 -32.42 21.26 -10.37
CA LYS A 12 -33.60 21.50 -9.54
C LYS A 12 -33.69 20.43 -8.46
N ALA A 13 -33.51 19.16 -8.82
CA ALA A 13 -33.43 18.06 -7.87
C ALA A 13 -32.30 18.26 -6.84
N ALA A 14 -31.13 18.74 -7.27
CA ALA A 14 -30.02 19.03 -6.36
C ALA A 14 -30.33 20.13 -5.34
N ILE A 15 -31.01 21.21 -5.77
CA ILE A 15 -31.42 22.30 -4.90
C ILE A 15 -32.44 21.82 -3.87
N GLU A 16 -33.45 21.06 -4.29
CA GLU A 16 -34.48 20.48 -3.40
C GLU A 16 -33.89 19.55 -2.33
N VAL A 17 -32.87 18.76 -2.70
CA VAL A 17 -32.17 17.84 -1.79
C VAL A 17 -31.08 18.57 -0.97
N GLY A 18 -30.84 19.87 -1.21
CA GLY A 18 -29.85 20.67 -0.50
C GLY A 18 -28.39 20.32 -0.84
N ILE A 19 -28.14 19.66 -1.99
CA ILE A 19 -26.80 19.30 -2.45
C ILE A 19 -26.31 20.37 -3.43
N ASN A 20 -25.02 20.70 -3.38
CA ASN A 20 -24.43 21.59 -4.38
C ASN A 20 -24.73 21.03 -5.79
N PRO A 21 -25.39 21.81 -6.69
CA PRO A 21 -25.80 21.31 -7.99
C PRO A 21 -24.65 20.78 -8.83
N ARG A 22 -23.44 21.33 -8.65
CA ARG A 22 -22.24 20.84 -9.33
C ARG A 22 -21.85 19.44 -8.86
N THR A 23 -21.90 19.19 -7.56
CA THR A 23 -21.60 17.89 -6.95
C THR A 23 -22.63 16.84 -7.35
N ALA A 24 -23.92 17.18 -7.32
CA ALA A 24 -24.99 16.28 -7.74
C ALA A 24 -24.86 15.90 -9.22
N CYS A 25 -24.58 16.86 -10.10
CA CYS A 25 -24.33 16.60 -11.52
C CYS A 25 -23.07 15.75 -11.75
N ASP A 26 -21.97 16.01 -11.03
CA ASP A 26 -20.74 15.22 -11.13
C ASP A 26 -20.97 13.76 -10.69
N TYR A 27 -21.72 13.53 -9.62
CA TYR A 27 -22.10 12.18 -9.18
C TYR A 27 -22.99 11.47 -10.19
N TYR A 28 -24.00 12.17 -10.72
CA TYR A 28 -24.89 11.60 -11.74
C TYR A 28 -24.13 11.24 -13.03
N ASN A 29 -23.22 12.10 -13.49
CA ASN A 29 -22.44 11.82 -14.70
C ASN A 29 -21.47 10.65 -14.49
N ARG A 30 -20.88 10.52 -13.30
CA ARG A 30 -20.07 9.35 -12.95
C ARG A 30 -20.90 8.08 -12.89
N TYR A 31 -22.10 8.16 -12.32
CA TYR A 31 -23.04 7.04 -12.24
C TYR A 31 -23.42 6.50 -13.61
N ILE A 32 -23.63 7.38 -14.58
CA ILE A 32 -23.89 6.96 -15.97
C ILE A 32 -22.64 6.41 -16.65
N ALA A 33 -21.47 7.01 -16.39
CA ALA A 33 -20.22 6.60 -17.03
C ALA A 33 -19.66 5.27 -16.51
N ASP A 34 -19.94 4.92 -15.25
CA ASP A 34 -19.52 3.67 -14.64
C ASP A 34 -20.49 2.53 -15.05
N GLU A 35 -20.06 1.59 -15.90
CA GLU A 35 -20.85 0.41 -16.32
C GLU A 35 -21.38 -0.45 -15.15
N LYS A 36 -20.75 -0.34 -13.98
CA LYS A 36 -21.10 -1.08 -12.75
C LYS A 36 -21.97 -0.29 -11.77
N GLY A 37 -22.32 0.97 -12.06
CA GLY A 37 -23.15 1.82 -11.20
C GLY A 37 -22.58 2.08 -9.80
N GLN A 38 -21.29 1.85 -9.59
CA GLN A 38 -20.63 1.98 -8.28
C GLN A 38 -20.16 3.42 -8.05
N THR A 39 -21.08 4.33 -7.72
CA THR A 39 -20.69 5.67 -7.28
C THR A 39 -20.57 5.80 -5.78
N MET A 40 -19.66 5.07 -5.14
CA MET A 40 -19.31 5.32 -3.73
C MET A 40 -17.80 5.29 -3.55
N GLY A 41 -17.20 6.48 -3.51
CA GLY A 41 -15.78 6.70 -3.22
C GLY A 41 -14.87 6.42 -4.41
N LYS A 42 -14.30 7.48 -5.01
CA LYS A 42 -13.08 7.30 -5.79
C LYS A 42 -12.09 6.57 -4.89
N LYS A 43 -11.62 5.38 -5.29
CA LYS A 43 -10.40 4.82 -4.70
C LYS A 43 -9.34 5.88 -4.96
N ILE A 44 -8.98 6.62 -3.92
CA ILE A 44 -7.91 7.61 -4.04
C ILE A 44 -6.67 6.77 -4.34
N GLU A 45 -6.26 6.74 -5.59
CA GLU A 45 -4.94 6.26 -5.92
C GLU A 45 -3.98 7.13 -5.13
N THR A 46 -3.34 6.53 -4.12
CA THR A 46 -2.36 7.22 -3.31
C THR A 46 -1.30 7.76 -4.26
N ARG A 47 -1.30 9.08 -4.47
CA ARG A 47 -0.32 9.85 -5.27
C ARG A 47 1.10 9.83 -4.64
N GLY A 48 1.40 8.80 -3.84
CA GLY A 48 2.67 8.61 -3.17
C GLY A 48 3.72 8.00 -4.09
N ARG A 49 4.97 8.04 -3.62
CA ARG A 49 6.11 7.40 -4.29
C ARG A 49 5.82 5.91 -4.48
N LYS A 50 6.03 5.41 -5.71
CA LYS A 50 5.89 3.98 -5.99
C LYS A 50 6.84 3.18 -5.08
N PRO A 51 6.41 2.03 -4.55
CA PRO A 51 7.26 1.20 -3.70
C PRO A 51 8.54 0.82 -4.45
N THR A 52 9.69 1.02 -3.80
CA THR A 52 11.00 0.61 -4.34
C THR A 52 11.10 -0.92 -4.42
N LEU A 53 10.39 -1.63 -3.53
CA LEU A 53 10.36 -3.08 -3.45
C LEU A 53 9.13 -3.65 -4.19
N LYS A 54 9.39 -4.32 -5.33
CA LYS A 54 8.46 -5.15 -6.10
C LYS A 54 8.27 -6.54 -5.48
N GLN A 55 7.26 -7.27 -5.96
CA GLN A 55 6.97 -8.65 -5.54
C GLN A 55 8.14 -9.62 -5.70
N VAL A 56 8.97 -9.46 -6.74
CA VAL A 56 10.15 -10.31 -6.97
C VAL A 56 11.12 -10.26 -5.78
N HIS A 57 11.34 -9.08 -5.21
CA HIS A 57 12.21 -8.92 -4.05
C HIS A 57 11.57 -9.52 -2.79
N THR A 58 10.25 -9.43 -2.65
CA THR A 58 9.50 -10.02 -1.54
C THR A 58 9.68 -11.54 -1.49
N ASN A 59 9.60 -12.22 -2.63
CA ASN A 59 9.78 -13.67 -2.69
C ASN A 59 11.22 -14.07 -2.28
N HIS A 60 12.23 -13.35 -2.80
CA HIS A 60 13.63 -13.58 -2.43
C HIS A 60 13.87 -13.40 -0.92
N LEU A 61 13.23 -12.40 -0.31
CA LEU A 61 13.29 -12.15 1.13
C LEU A 61 12.70 -13.29 1.96
N VAL A 62 11.58 -13.87 1.54
CA VAL A 62 10.93 -14.98 2.25
C VAL A 62 11.83 -16.23 2.19
N ASP A 63 12.30 -16.58 0.99
CA ASP A 63 13.18 -17.73 0.79
C ASP A 63 14.48 -17.61 1.60
N TYR A 64 15.03 -16.41 1.73
CA TYR A 64 16.25 -16.16 2.48
C TYR A 64 16.04 -16.31 3.99
N VAL A 65 14.93 -15.81 4.53
CA VAL A 65 14.60 -15.92 5.96
C VAL A 65 14.29 -17.37 6.35
N GLU A 66 13.65 -18.14 5.47
CA GLU A 66 13.43 -19.58 5.70
C GLU A 66 14.75 -20.37 5.76
N LYS A 67 15.70 -20.05 4.89
CA LYS A 67 17.03 -20.70 4.87
C LYS A 67 17.89 -20.28 6.06
N ASN A 68 17.76 -19.04 6.53
CA ASN A 68 18.60 -18.47 7.58
C ASN A 68 17.77 -17.78 8.67
N PRO A 69 17.24 -18.53 9.65
CA PRO A 69 16.39 -17.97 10.71
C PRO A 69 17.15 -17.02 11.67
N ALA A 70 18.49 -17.09 11.68
CA ALA A 70 19.35 -16.23 12.49
C ALA A 70 19.86 -14.99 11.74
N ALA A 71 19.38 -14.73 10.52
CA ALA A 71 19.86 -13.61 9.72
C ALA A 71 19.50 -12.25 10.32
N ILE A 72 20.48 -11.35 10.35
CA ILE A 72 20.33 -9.97 10.78
C ILE A 72 19.86 -9.12 9.59
N LEU A 73 19.15 -8.02 9.86
CA LEU A 73 18.67 -7.08 8.84
C LEU A 73 19.78 -6.55 7.91
N GLU A 74 21.03 -6.47 8.39
CA GLU A 74 22.19 -6.09 7.56
C GLU A 74 22.53 -7.17 6.55
N ASN A 75 22.65 -8.43 6.98
CA ASN A 75 22.92 -9.56 6.09
C ASN A 75 21.85 -9.69 5.01
N ILE A 76 20.57 -9.51 5.39
CA ILE A 76 19.44 -9.54 4.45
C ILE A 76 19.55 -8.40 3.43
N LYS A 77 19.94 -7.20 3.88
CA LYS A 77 20.12 -6.05 2.99
C LYS A 77 21.26 -6.30 2.00
N ASP A 78 22.39 -6.84 2.47
CA ASP A 78 23.57 -7.08 1.65
C ASP A 78 23.29 -8.18 0.61
N ASP A 79 22.61 -9.25 0.99
CA ASP A 79 22.14 -10.30 0.08
C ASP A 79 21.18 -9.74 -0.99
N LEU A 80 20.23 -8.90 -0.57
CA LEU A 80 19.30 -8.24 -1.49
C LEU A 80 20.00 -7.28 -2.46
N CYS A 81 21.01 -6.55 -1.99
CA CYS A 81 21.79 -5.63 -2.81
C CYS A 81 22.71 -6.38 -3.79
N ALA A 82 23.19 -7.57 -3.40
CA ALA A 82 23.99 -8.45 -4.26
C ALA A 82 23.13 -9.14 -5.33
N ALA A 83 21.92 -9.56 -4.96
CA ALA A 83 20.98 -10.22 -5.88
C ALA A 83 20.35 -9.25 -6.90
N PHE A 84 20.23 -7.97 -6.55
CA PHE A 84 19.60 -6.95 -7.41
C PHE A 84 20.50 -5.73 -7.58
N GLU A 85 21.26 -5.72 -8.68
CA GLU A 85 22.09 -4.56 -9.06
C GLU A 85 21.24 -3.28 -9.23
N GLY A 86 21.70 -2.19 -8.62
CA GLY A 86 21.03 -0.88 -8.67
C GLY A 86 19.95 -0.66 -7.59
N LEU A 87 19.70 -1.65 -6.72
CA LEU A 87 18.72 -1.51 -5.64
C LEU A 87 19.36 -0.89 -4.38
N THR A 88 19.16 0.42 -4.17
CA THR A 88 19.59 1.08 -2.92
C THR A 88 18.44 1.19 -1.93
N ILE A 89 18.49 0.41 -0.85
CA ILE A 89 17.45 0.40 0.20
C ILE A 89 18.06 0.71 1.57
N GLY A 90 17.40 1.59 2.33
CA GLY A 90 17.75 1.86 3.72
C GLY A 90 17.22 0.79 4.67
N LYS A 91 17.89 0.60 5.82
CA LYS A 91 17.49 -0.39 6.85
C LYS A 91 16.01 -0.24 7.27
N THR A 92 15.55 1.00 7.45
CA THR A 92 14.17 1.31 7.84
C THR A 92 13.16 0.93 6.76
N ALA A 93 13.49 1.14 5.49
CA ALA A 93 12.62 0.79 4.37
C ALA A 93 12.50 -0.73 4.23
N LEU A 94 13.60 -1.46 4.42
CA LEU A 94 13.60 -2.92 4.44
C LEU A 94 12.74 -3.47 5.60
N HIS A 95 12.91 -2.93 6.80
CA HIS A 95 12.14 -3.32 7.98
C HIS A 95 10.64 -3.05 7.81
N ASN A 96 10.25 -1.87 7.31
CA ASN A 96 8.84 -1.55 7.07
C ASN A 96 8.23 -2.46 6.00
N HIS A 97 8.99 -2.77 4.94
CA HIS A 97 8.53 -3.69 3.90
C HIS A 97 8.32 -5.10 4.43
N LEU A 98 9.27 -5.62 5.23
CA LEU A 98 9.11 -6.92 5.90
C LEU A 98 7.86 -6.96 6.77
N LYS A 99 7.62 -5.90 7.54
CA LYS A 99 6.46 -5.81 8.44
C LYS A 99 5.13 -5.71 7.68
N GLU A 100 5.05 -4.83 6.67
CA GLU A 100 3.80 -4.52 5.97
C GLU A 100 3.47 -5.51 4.85
N LYS A 101 4.49 -6.02 4.13
CA LYS A 101 4.31 -6.87 2.95
C LYS A 101 4.55 -8.34 3.23
N CYS A 102 5.53 -8.68 4.07
CA CYS A 102 5.82 -10.08 4.41
C CYS A 102 5.15 -10.53 5.72
N GLY A 103 4.64 -9.60 6.54
CA GLY A 103 4.14 -9.92 7.88
C GLY A 103 5.24 -10.41 8.84
N LEU A 104 6.51 -10.24 8.48
CA LEU A 104 7.66 -10.72 9.24
C LEU A 104 8.16 -9.61 10.17
N THR A 105 8.36 -9.95 11.44
CA THR A 105 9.00 -9.06 12.41
C THR A 105 10.31 -9.69 12.86
N LEU A 106 11.43 -9.14 12.40
CA LEU A 106 12.75 -9.57 12.86
C LEU A 106 13.02 -8.98 14.24
N LYS A 107 13.16 -9.83 15.26
CA LYS A 107 13.66 -9.39 16.56
C LYS A 107 15.15 -9.12 16.44
N LYS A 108 15.62 -8.05 17.09
CA LYS A 108 17.05 -7.77 17.20
C LYS A 108 17.69 -8.90 17.99
N LEU A 109 18.55 -9.68 17.34
CA LEU A 109 19.43 -10.60 18.04
C LEU A 109 20.48 -9.75 18.76
N GLU A 110 20.51 -9.82 20.08
CA GLU A 110 21.63 -9.28 20.85
C GLU A 110 22.85 -10.13 20.52
N LYS A 111 23.90 -9.47 20.00
CA LYS A 111 25.20 -10.10 19.81
C LYS A 111 25.62 -10.63 21.19
N GLN A 112 25.79 -11.94 21.31
CA GLN A 112 26.33 -12.54 22.54
C GLN A 112 27.63 -11.79 22.88
N PRO A 113 27.84 -11.36 24.15
CA PRO A 113 29.07 -10.70 24.52
C PRO A 113 30.23 -11.66 24.21
N GLU A 114 31.09 -11.24 23.27
CA GLU A 114 32.31 -11.98 22.95
C GLU A 114 33.22 -11.95 24.18
N GLY A 115 33.27 -13.08 24.89
CA GLY A 115 34.27 -13.35 25.92
C GLY A 115 33.97 -12.72 27.28
N TYR A 116 33.30 -13.48 28.14
CA TYR A 116 33.59 -13.43 29.57
C TYR A 116 34.00 -14.84 30.00
N TRP A 117 35.30 -15.11 29.95
CA TRP A 117 35.89 -16.25 30.64
C TRP A 117 36.05 -15.84 32.11
N ILE A 118 35.29 -16.47 33.01
CA ILE A 118 35.66 -16.62 34.43
C ILE A 118 35.83 -18.11 34.66
#